data_AF-A0A2A6L9X4-F1
#
_entry.id   AF-A0A2A6L9X4-F1
#
_cell.length_a   1.000
_cell.length_b   1.000
_cell.length_c   1.000
_cell.angle_alpha   90.00
_cell.angle_beta   90.00
_cell.angle_gamma   90.00
#
_symmetry.space_group_name_H-M   'P 1'
#
loop_
_entity.id
_entity.type
_entity.pdbx_description
1 polymer ?
#
loop_
_entity_poly.entity_id
_entity_poly.type
_entity_poly.pdbx_seq_one_letter_code
_entity_poly.pdbx_strand_id
1 'polypeptide(L)'
;MSTIGELERKAGIGTSPAERTAFWRQFHHLEGEACVNAGVAELRRLIAAREAVSEASPKTRVARFRREVLPPLTAEQQAALQAYAVRHGRRWKSILSNAWMGGPPHDDGGVLRGLRNSHGPTWLQSYRLPKPHER
;
A
#
# COMPACT_ATOMS: atom_id res chain seq x y z
N MET A 1 1.50 -33.19 -7.87
CA MET A 1 1.72 -32.72 -9.25
C MET A 1 0.89 -31.45 -9.44
N SER A 2 1.51 -30.30 -9.70
CA SER A 2 0.75 -29.09 -10.03
C SER A 2 0.17 -29.21 -11.43
N THR A 3 -1.11 -28.88 -11.59
CA THR A 3 -1.78 -28.86 -12.90
C THR A 3 -1.24 -27.74 -13.78
N ILE A 4 -1.37 -27.88 -15.11
CA ILE A 4 -0.96 -26.83 -16.08
C ILE A 4 -1.64 -25.49 -15.74
N GLY A 5 -2.92 -25.50 -15.37
CA GLY A 5 -3.65 -24.29 -14.99
C GLY A 5 -3.13 -23.61 -13.71
N GLU A 6 -2.57 -24.39 -12.77
CA GLU A 6 -1.94 -23.83 -11.57
C GLU A 6 -0.59 -23.18 -11.90
N LEU A 7 0.17 -23.78 -12.82
CA LEU A 7 1.45 -23.23 -13.30
C LEU A 7 1.25 -21.94 -14.08
N GLU A 8 0.25 -21.88 -14.97
CA GLU A 8 -0.13 -20.65 -15.69
C GLU A 8 -0.48 -19.51 -14.73
N ARG A 9 -1.28 -19.79 -13.69
CA ARG A 9 -1.65 -18.81 -12.66
C ARG A 9 -0.43 -18.30 -11.90
N LYS A 10 0.47 -19.18 -11.48
CA LYS A 10 1.69 -18.82 -10.73
C LYS A 10 2.68 -18.05 -11.60
N ALA A 11 2.78 -18.39 -12.89
CA ALA A 11 3.59 -17.66 -13.86
C ALA A 11 3.02 -16.28 -14.22
N GLY A 12 1.74 -16.02 -13.90
CA GLY A 12 1.07 -14.76 -14.21
C GLY A 12 0.57 -14.68 -15.65
N ILE A 13 0.38 -15.81 -16.32
CA ILE A 13 -0.34 -15.86 -17.60
C ILE A 13 -1.79 -15.49 -17.30
N GLY A 14 -2.30 -14.49 -18.02
CA GLY A 14 -3.61 -13.91 -17.73
C GLY A 14 -4.74 -14.94 -17.78
N THR A 15 -5.83 -14.63 -17.07
CA THR A 15 -6.94 -15.57 -16.85
C THR A 15 -7.81 -15.77 -18.09
N SER A 16 -7.59 -14.99 -19.16
CA SER A 16 -8.36 -15.10 -20.39
C SER A 16 -7.93 -16.30 -21.23
N PRO A 17 -8.86 -17.08 -21.82
CA PRO A 17 -8.54 -18.13 -22.79
C PRO A 17 -7.68 -17.64 -23.97
N ALA A 18 -7.83 -16.36 -24.37
CA ALA A 18 -7.05 -15.76 -25.45
C ALA A 18 -5.56 -15.62 -25.08
N GLU A 19 -5.27 -15.23 -23.85
CA GLU A 19 -3.89 -15.04 -23.35
C GLU A 19 -3.18 -16.39 -23.20
N ARG A 20 -3.89 -17.40 -22.67
CA ARG A 20 -3.39 -18.78 -22.60
C ARG A 20 -3.09 -19.33 -23.99
N THR A 21 -4.01 -19.13 -24.94
CA THR A 21 -3.83 -19.59 -26.32
C THR A 21 -2.64 -18.90 -26.99
N ALA A 22 -2.46 -17.59 -26.76
CA ALA A 22 -1.32 -16.85 -27.30
C ALA A 22 0.03 -17.38 -26.77
N PHE A 23 0.09 -17.73 -25.49
CA PHE A 23 1.26 -18.35 -24.88
C PHE A 23 1.56 -19.73 -25.50
N TRP A 24 0.57 -20.62 -25.55
CA TRP A 24 0.76 -21.97 -26.11
C TRP A 24 1.02 -21.98 -27.61
N ARG A 25 0.57 -20.96 -28.35
CA ARG A 25 0.87 -20.80 -29.78
C ARG A 25 2.37 -20.66 -30.04
N GLN A 26 3.18 -20.21 -29.08
CA GLN A 26 4.64 -20.15 -29.25
C GLN A 26 5.27 -21.54 -29.36
N PHE A 27 4.66 -22.55 -28.74
CA PHE A 27 5.14 -23.94 -28.71
C PHE A 27 4.46 -24.85 -29.74
N HIS A 28 3.60 -24.31 -30.62
CA HIS A 28 2.87 -25.09 -31.63
C HIS A 28 3.77 -25.82 -32.64
N HIS A 29 5.04 -25.40 -32.74
CA HIS A 29 6.04 -26.01 -33.62
C HIS A 29 6.61 -27.33 -33.06
N LEU A 30 6.30 -27.65 -31.80
CA LEU A 30 6.67 -28.91 -31.15
C LEU A 30 5.47 -29.85 -31.18
N GLU A 31 5.70 -31.13 -31.44
CA GLU A 31 4.63 -32.12 -31.51
C GLU A 31 4.44 -32.87 -30.18
N GLY A 32 3.18 -33.22 -29.89
CA GLY A 32 2.81 -34.11 -28.79
C GLY A 32 3.30 -33.65 -27.42
N GLU A 33 4.02 -34.54 -26.73
CA GLU A 33 4.50 -34.30 -25.36
C GLU A 33 5.58 -33.22 -25.28
N ALA A 34 6.34 -33.00 -26.37
CA ALA A 34 7.41 -32.02 -26.40
C ALA A 34 6.89 -30.58 -26.27
N CYS A 35 5.72 -30.27 -26.86
CA CYS A 35 5.05 -28.97 -26.72
C CYS A 35 4.67 -28.69 -25.27
N VAL A 36 4.07 -29.68 -24.60
CA VAL A 36 3.64 -29.57 -23.20
C VAL A 36 4.85 -29.43 -22.28
N ASN A 37 5.89 -30.24 -22.49
CA ASN A 37 7.10 -30.21 -21.69
C ASN A 37 7.86 -28.88 -21.83
N ALA A 38 7.95 -28.33 -23.05
CA ALA A 38 8.58 -27.03 -23.29
C ALA A 38 7.79 -25.87 -22.65
N GLY A 39 6.47 -25.85 -22.79
CA GLY A 39 5.64 -24.83 -22.15
C GLY A 39 5.66 -24.92 -20.63
N VAL A 40 5.66 -26.13 -20.04
CA VAL A 40 5.79 -26.32 -18.59
C VAL A 40 7.16 -25.85 -18.08
N ALA A 41 8.24 -26.09 -18.83
CA ALA A 41 9.57 -25.59 -18.48
C ALA A 41 9.61 -24.06 -18.47
N GLU A 42 8.99 -23.40 -19.45
CA GLU A 42 8.92 -21.94 -19.50
C GLU A 42 8.05 -21.35 -18.38
N LEU A 43 6.91 -21.97 -18.07
CA LEU A 43 6.09 -21.58 -16.92
C LEU A 43 6.89 -21.66 -15.61
N ARG A 44 7.66 -22.73 -15.42
CA ARG A 44 8.54 -22.87 -14.24
C ARG A 44 9.64 -21.81 -14.20
N ARG A 45 10.22 -21.45 -15.35
CA ARG A 45 11.19 -20.35 -15.46
C ARG A 45 10.58 -19.02 -15.05
N LEU A 46 9.37 -18.70 -15.53
CA LEU A 46 8.65 -17.47 -15.19
C LEU A 46 8.29 -17.41 -13.71
N ILE A 47 7.84 -18.51 -13.13
CA ILE A 47 7.59 -18.64 -11.69
C ILE A 47 8.88 -18.37 -10.91
N ALA A 48 9.97 -19.05 -11.24
CA ALA A 48 11.25 -18.89 -10.57
C ALA A 48 11.81 -17.47 -10.70
N ALA A 49 11.70 -16.83 -11.87
CA ALA A 49 12.12 -15.45 -12.07
C ALA A 49 11.30 -14.48 -11.19
N ARG A 50 9.99 -14.71 -11.07
CA ARG A 50 9.10 -13.89 -10.24
C ARG A 50 9.33 -14.13 -8.75
N GLU A 51 9.58 -15.37 -8.35
CA GLU A 51 9.99 -15.71 -6.99
C GLU A 51 11.36 -15.10 -6.65
N ALA A 52 12.33 -15.15 -7.56
CA ALA A 52 13.62 -14.50 -7.39
C ALA A 52 13.51 -12.97 -7.27
N VAL A 53 12.62 -12.32 -8.04
CA VAL A 53 12.29 -10.89 -7.84
C VAL A 53 11.61 -10.65 -6.49
N SER A 54 10.76 -11.58 -6.04
CA SER A 54 10.13 -11.54 -4.72
C SER A 54 11.09 -11.84 -3.57
N GLU A 55 12.21 -12.53 -3.80
CA GLU A 55 13.20 -12.89 -2.79
C GLU A 55 14.40 -11.94 -2.76
N ALA A 56 14.79 -11.39 -3.90
CA ALA A 56 15.73 -10.27 -4.01
C ALA A 56 15.13 -8.97 -3.47
N SER A 57 13.80 -8.88 -3.41
CA SER A 57 13.12 -7.90 -2.56
C SER A 57 13.08 -8.47 -1.13
N PRO A 58 13.71 -7.85 -0.13
CA PRO A 58 13.80 -8.45 1.19
C PRO A 58 12.38 -8.66 1.76
N LYS A 59 12.01 -9.93 1.96
CA LYS A 59 10.82 -10.40 2.69
C LYS A 59 10.94 -10.00 4.18
N THR A 60 10.92 -8.70 4.45
CA THR A 60 10.84 -8.10 5.78
C THR A 60 10.23 -6.69 5.68
N ARG A 61 9.08 -6.54 5.00
CA ARG A 61 8.41 -5.24 4.91
C ARG A 61 6.88 -5.23 4.98
N VAL A 62 6.20 -6.32 5.35
CA VAL A 62 4.79 -6.18 5.76
C VAL A 62 4.66 -5.39 7.08
N ALA A 63 5.76 -5.18 7.82
CA ALA A 63 5.83 -4.36 9.04
C ALA A 63 6.76 -3.13 8.92
N ARG A 64 7.10 -2.70 7.70
CA ARG A 64 7.63 -1.34 7.51
C ARG A 64 6.63 -0.65 6.61
N PHE A 65 5.60 -0.10 7.24
CA PHE A 65 5.01 1.13 6.75
C PHE A 65 6.13 1.90 6.08
N ARG A 66 5.97 2.21 4.80
CA ARG A 66 6.65 3.37 4.27
C ARG A 66 6.34 4.45 5.30
N ARG A 67 7.31 4.77 6.17
CA ARG A 67 7.49 6.14 6.61
C ARG A 67 7.80 6.85 5.30
N GLU A 68 6.75 7.08 4.49
CA GLU A 68 6.66 8.30 3.72
C GLU A 68 7.12 9.34 4.73
N VAL A 69 8.25 9.96 4.41
CA VAL A 69 8.82 11.02 5.23
C VAL A 69 7.76 12.10 5.18
N LEU A 70 6.79 11.99 6.08
CA LEU A 70 5.69 12.92 6.16
C LEU A 70 6.33 14.28 6.34
N PRO A 71 5.90 15.29 5.55
CA PRO A 71 6.47 16.61 5.64
C PRO A 71 6.54 17.02 7.13
N PRO A 72 7.70 17.53 7.60
CA PRO A 72 7.82 18.00 8.96
C PRO A 72 6.72 19.01 9.21
N LEU A 73 6.03 18.92 10.35
CA LEU A 73 4.97 19.84 10.67
C LEU A 73 5.53 21.26 10.73
N THR A 74 4.87 22.18 10.05
CA THR A 74 5.19 23.59 10.19
C THR A 74 4.82 24.06 11.60
N ALA A 75 5.50 25.10 12.09
CA ALA A 75 5.22 25.67 13.40
C ALA A 75 3.74 26.09 13.53
N GLU A 76 3.14 26.59 12.44
CA GLU A 76 1.72 26.96 12.36
C GLU A 76 0.79 25.75 12.53
N GLN A 77 1.07 24.63 11.86
CA GLN A 77 0.30 23.40 12.01
C GLN A 77 0.38 22.86 13.44
N GLN A 78 1.56 22.92 14.05
CA GLN A 78 1.74 22.50 15.44
C GLN A 78 1.00 23.42 16.41
N ALA A 79 1.09 24.74 16.24
CA ALA A 79 0.37 25.71 17.06
C ALA A 79 -1.16 25.53 16.93
N ALA A 80 -1.65 25.31 15.71
CA ALA A 80 -3.07 25.02 15.46
C ALA A 80 -3.52 23.73 16.16
N LEU A 81 -2.73 22.66 16.11
CA LEU A 81 -3.03 21.42 16.83
C LEU A 81 -3.04 21.62 18.35
N GLN A 82 -2.10 22.40 18.88
CA GLN A 82 -2.05 22.72 20.31
C GLN A 82 -3.27 23.55 20.74
N ALA A 83 -3.61 24.61 20.01
CA ALA A 83 -4.80 25.42 20.29
C ALA A 83 -6.08 24.59 20.19
N TYR A 84 -6.18 23.70 19.20
CA TYR A 84 -7.30 22.79 19.05
C TYR A 84 -7.39 21.81 20.22
N ALA A 85 -6.25 21.29 20.68
CA ALA A 85 -6.17 20.39 21.83
C ALA A 85 -6.56 21.05 23.16
N VAL A 86 -6.14 22.30 23.37
CA VAL A 86 -6.54 23.11 24.53
C VAL A 86 -8.05 23.35 24.52
N ARG A 87 -8.60 23.71 23.36
CA ARG A 87 -10.02 24.02 23.20
C ARG A 87 -10.95 22.82 23.41
N HIS A 88 -10.57 21.64 22.92
CA HIS A 88 -11.40 20.43 22.93
C HIS A 88 -11.04 19.42 24.03
N GLY A 89 -9.98 19.68 24.79
CA GLY A 89 -9.53 18.83 25.89
C GLY A 89 -9.20 17.40 25.47
N ARG A 90 -9.42 16.42 26.35
CA ARG A 90 -8.98 15.02 26.17
C ARG A 90 -9.46 14.34 24.87
N ARG A 91 -10.58 14.78 24.29
CA ARG A 91 -11.19 14.18 23.08
C ARG A 91 -10.82 14.89 21.79
N TRP A 92 -9.92 15.88 21.84
CA TRP A 92 -9.54 16.70 20.70
C TRP A 92 -9.18 15.89 19.44
N LYS A 93 -8.48 14.75 19.59
CA LYS A 93 -8.14 13.87 18.46
C LYS A 93 -9.36 13.25 17.80
N SER A 94 -10.28 12.72 18.60
CA SER A 94 -11.52 12.09 18.10
C SER A 94 -12.41 13.13 17.43
N ILE A 95 -12.51 14.32 18.03
CA ILE A 95 -13.29 15.43 17.49
C ILE A 95 -12.69 15.91 16.17
N LEU A 96 -11.36 16.12 16.11
CA LEU A 96 -10.67 16.53 14.89
C LEU A 96 -10.77 15.45 13.79
N SER A 97 -10.63 14.17 14.15
CA SER A 97 -10.81 13.07 13.20
C SER A 97 -12.24 13.02 12.65
N ASN A 98 -13.24 13.30 13.48
CA ASN A 98 -14.64 13.39 13.05
C ASN A 98 -14.84 14.60 12.11
N ALA A 99 -14.29 15.76 12.47
CA ALA A 99 -14.30 16.98 11.65
C ALA A 99 -13.66 16.75 10.28
N TRP A 100 -12.54 16.06 10.22
CA TRP A 100 -11.89 15.67 8.96
C TRP A 100 -12.74 14.74 8.09
N MET A 101 -13.61 13.92 8.68
CA MET A 101 -14.54 13.06 7.95
C MET A 101 -15.84 13.78 7.53
N GLY A 102 -15.95 15.09 7.77
CA GLY A 102 -17.15 15.88 7.49
C GLY A 102 -18.20 15.83 8.61
N GLY A 103 -17.83 15.36 9.79
CA GLY A 103 -18.68 15.40 10.97
C GLY A 103 -18.58 16.74 11.73
N PRO A 104 -19.55 17.06 12.59
CA PRO A 104 -19.46 18.21 13.50
C PRO A 104 -18.43 17.96 14.60
N PRO A 105 -17.79 19.00 15.17
CA PRO A 105 -17.83 20.42 14.78
C PRO A 105 -16.94 20.72 13.57
N HIS A 106 -17.42 21.53 12.64
CA HIS A 106 -16.68 21.96 11.42
C HIS A 106 -15.66 23.08 11.73
N ASP A 107 -14.95 22.94 12.83
CA ASP A 107 -14.06 23.95 13.39
C ASP A 107 -12.58 23.62 13.19
N ASP A 108 -12.30 22.78 12.19
CA ASP A 108 -10.98 22.29 11.81
C ASP A 108 -10.11 23.37 11.15
N GLY A 109 -10.70 24.48 10.68
CA GLY A 109 -9.95 25.61 10.12
C GLY A 109 -9.11 25.25 8.88
N GLY A 110 -8.58 26.26 8.17
CA GLY A 110 -7.81 26.02 6.95
C GLY A 110 -6.51 25.24 7.17
N VAL A 111 -5.82 25.52 8.29
CA VAL A 111 -4.52 24.92 8.61
C VAL A 111 -4.63 23.41 8.91
N LEU A 112 -5.64 22.97 9.68
CA LEU A 112 -5.80 21.54 9.96
C LEU A 112 -6.36 20.78 8.75
N ARG A 113 -7.07 21.45 7.84
CA ARG A 113 -7.43 20.86 6.53
C ARG A 113 -6.21 20.66 5.64
N GLY A 114 -5.29 21.62 5.61
CA GLY A 114 -4.00 21.44 4.94
C GLY A 114 -3.22 20.26 5.53
N LEU A 115 -3.21 20.14 6.86
CA LEU A 115 -2.60 19.00 7.55
C LEU A 115 -3.29 17.67 7.22
N ARG A 116 -4.63 17.64 7.14
CA ARG A 116 -5.39 16.46 6.69
C ARG A 116 -4.95 16.02 5.29
N ASN A 117 -4.81 16.96 4.35
CA ASN A 117 -4.44 16.64 2.97
C ASN A 117 -3.01 16.08 2.86
N SER A 118 -2.11 16.49 3.76
CA SER A 118 -0.70 16.06 3.76
C SER A 118 -0.45 14.77 4.55
N HIS A 119 -1.15 14.55 5.66
CA HIS A 119 -0.84 13.47 6.63
C HIS A 119 -1.97 12.46 6.83
N GLY A 120 -3.22 12.85 6.56
CA GLY A 120 -4.40 11.99 6.70
C GLY A 120 -4.84 11.70 8.15
N PRO A 121 -6.03 11.10 8.33
CA PRO A 121 -6.63 10.84 9.65
C PRO A 121 -5.92 9.76 10.48
N THR A 122 -5.30 8.77 9.84
CA THR A 122 -4.56 7.70 10.54
C THR A 122 -3.29 8.21 11.23
N TRP A 123 -2.66 9.25 10.67
CA TRP A 123 -1.50 9.90 11.27
C TRP A 123 -1.82 10.53 12.63
N LEU A 124 -3.00 11.14 12.78
CA LEU A 124 -3.42 11.80 14.03
C LEU A 124 -3.47 10.83 15.23
N GLN A 125 -3.78 9.55 14.98
CA GLN A 125 -3.80 8.52 16.02
C GLN A 125 -2.39 8.28 16.58
N SER A 126 -1.38 8.29 15.71
CA SER A 126 0.03 8.07 16.05
C SER A 126 0.70 9.35 16.58
N TYR A 127 0.20 10.53 16.20
CA TYR A 127 0.78 11.80 16.58
C TYR A 127 0.69 12.04 18.08
N ARG A 128 1.80 12.46 18.70
CA ARG A 128 1.81 12.96 20.07
C ARG A 128 2.13 14.44 20.04
N LEU A 129 1.28 15.23 20.68
CA LEU A 129 1.60 16.63 20.93
C LEU A 129 2.91 16.68 21.71
N PRO A 130 3.93 17.41 21.22
CA PRO A 130 5.06 17.72 22.07
C PRO A 130 4.52 18.46 23.29
N LYS A 131 4.99 18.08 24.48
CA LYS A 131 4.63 18.81 25.71
C LYS A 131 5.00 20.27 25.46
N PRO A 132 4.12 21.24 25.75
CA PRO A 132 4.52 22.63 25.70
C PRO A 132 5.73 22.76 26.63
N HIS A 133 6.86 23.22 26.08
CA HIS A 133 7.98 23.64 26.91
C HIS A 133 7.48 24.86 27.68
N GLU A 134 7.14 24.69 28.95
CA GLU A 134 6.97 25.80 29.88
C GLU A 134 8.25 26.67 29.81
N ARG A 135 8.08 27.93 29.43
CA ARG A 135 9.06 29.00 29.59
C ARG A 135 8.41 30.13 30.36
#